data_AF-A0A432RUB5-F1
#
_entry.id   AF-A0A432RUB5-F1
#
_cell.length_a   1.000
_cell.length_b   1.000
_cell.length_c   1.000
_cell.angle_alpha   90.00
_cell.angle_beta   90.00
_cell.angle_gamma   90.00
#
_symmetry.space_group_name_H-M   'P 1'
#
loop_
_entity.id
_entity.type
_entity.pdbx_description
1 polymer ?
#
loop_
_entity_poly.entity_id
_entity_poly.type
_entity_poly.pdbx_seq_one_letter_code
_entity_poly.pdbx_strand_id
1 'polypeptide(L)'
;MNWLTEHKIPLGDTMETFVNWLIDVAAFFFDFISITLETLIFAMVDGLEWMNPFAVVALVLAFVWWLHRSVGMMLFVAAAFLLIMNLGYWQETIQTLVLVVTATMISV
;
A
#
# COMPACT_ATOMS: atom_id res chain seq x y z
N MET A 1 -9.73 7.08 -46.77
CA MET A 1 -10.13 7.07 -45.35
C MET A 1 -10.68 5.73 -44.87
N ASN A 2 -11.21 4.85 -45.74
CA ASN A 2 -11.82 3.57 -45.34
C ASN A 2 -10.81 2.40 -45.15
N TRP A 3 -9.60 2.51 -45.69
CA TRP A 3 -8.57 1.46 -45.64
C TRP A 3 -7.96 1.24 -44.23
N LEU A 4 -7.85 2.31 -43.42
CA LEU A 4 -7.34 2.26 -42.04
C LEU A 4 -8.35 1.66 -41.04
N THR A 5 -9.65 1.72 -41.35
CA THR A 5 -10.72 1.15 -40.52
C THR A 5 -11.09 -0.28 -40.90
N GLU A 6 -10.80 -0.70 -42.14
CA GLU A 6 -11.04 -2.06 -42.63
C GLU A 6 -9.91 -3.04 -42.28
N HIS A 7 -8.66 -2.59 -42.19
CA HIS A 7 -7.52 -3.38 -41.71
C HIS A 7 -7.00 -2.82 -40.39
N LYS A 8 -7.78 -2.97 -39.31
CA LYS A 8 -7.26 -2.71 -37.97
C LYS A 8 -6.10 -3.66 -37.72
N ILE A 9 -4.92 -3.12 -37.44
CA ILE A 9 -3.80 -3.92 -36.92
C ILE A 9 -4.35 -4.63 -35.68
N PRO A 10 -4.36 -5.98 -35.63
CA PRO A 10 -4.90 -6.73 -34.51
C PRO A 10 -3.92 -6.67 -33.34
N LEU A 11 -3.65 -5.45 -32.87
CA LEU A 11 -2.86 -5.19 -31.67
C LEU A 11 -3.55 -5.82 -30.45
N GLY A 12 -4.89 -5.86 -30.43
CA GLY A 12 -5.66 -6.59 -29.42
C GLY A 12 -5.24 -8.07 -29.36
N ASP A 13 -5.50 -8.82 -30.43
CA ASP A 13 -5.22 -10.26 -30.48
C ASP A 13 -3.72 -10.59 -30.33
N THR A 14 -2.84 -9.75 -30.88
CA THR A 14 -1.39 -9.92 -30.75
C THR A 14 -0.90 -9.64 -29.33
N MET A 15 -1.42 -8.60 -28.67
CA MET A 15 -1.09 -8.31 -27.27
C MET A 15 -1.71 -9.32 -26.32
N GLU A 16 -2.94 -9.80 -26.58
CA GLU A 16 -3.58 -10.87 -25.83
C GLU A 16 -2.73 -12.15 -25.90
N THR A 17 -2.32 -12.56 -27.10
CA THR A 17 -1.46 -13.75 -27.28
C THR A 17 -0.10 -13.57 -26.57
N PHE A 18 0.47 -12.37 -26.61
CA PHE A 18 1.73 -12.07 -25.93
C PHE A 18 1.59 -12.08 -24.39
N VAL A 19 0.54 -11.47 -23.85
CA VAL A 19 0.26 -11.46 -22.41
C VAL A 19 -0.09 -12.86 -21.92
N ASN A 20 -0.88 -13.62 -22.66
CA ASN A 20 -1.20 -15.01 -22.31
C ASN A 20 0.07 -15.87 -22.29
N TRP A 21 0.97 -15.74 -23.28
CA TRP A 21 2.27 -16.42 -23.25
C TRP A 21 3.13 -16.00 -22.05
N LEU A 22 3.13 -14.70 -21.72
CA LEU A 22 3.85 -14.18 -20.56
C LEU A 22 3.29 -14.75 -19.25
N ILE A 23 1.97 -14.83 -19.11
CA ILE A 23 1.32 -15.45 -17.96
C ILE A 23 1.64 -16.94 -17.94
N ASP A 24 1.54 -17.69 -19.04
CA ASP A 24 1.82 -19.13 -19.05
C ASP A 24 3.25 -19.47 -18.61
N VAL A 25 4.23 -18.64 -18.97
CA VAL A 25 5.65 -18.87 -18.62
C VAL A 25 6.05 -18.24 -17.29
N ALA A 26 5.52 -17.05 -16.97
CA ALA A 26 5.94 -16.26 -15.83
C ALA A 26 4.88 -16.13 -14.72
N ALA A 27 3.71 -16.77 -14.83
CA ALA A 27 2.68 -16.79 -13.78
C ALA A 27 3.29 -17.19 -12.45
N PHE A 28 4.08 -18.27 -12.42
CA PHE A 28 4.76 -18.69 -11.20
C PHE A 28 5.63 -17.59 -10.57
N PHE A 29 6.32 -16.80 -11.39
CA PHE A 29 7.15 -15.69 -10.91
C PHE A 29 6.29 -14.52 -10.39
N PHE A 30 5.25 -14.13 -11.13
CA PHE A 30 4.35 -13.05 -10.72
C PHE A 30 3.52 -13.42 -9.48
N ASP A 31 3.06 -14.66 -9.38
CA ASP A 31 2.36 -15.20 -8.23
C ASP A 31 3.29 -15.26 -7.02
N PHE A 32 4.53 -15.70 -7.20
CA PHE A 32 5.52 -15.71 -6.12
C PHE A 32 5.78 -14.30 -5.56
N ILE A 33 5.97 -13.30 -6.43
CA ILE A 33 6.12 -11.90 -6.00
C ILE A 33 4.86 -11.43 -5.27
N SER A 34 3.67 -11.69 -5.83
CA SER A 34 2.41 -11.26 -5.25
C SER A 34 2.21 -11.82 -3.85
N ILE A 35 2.39 -13.14 -3.68
CA ILE A 35 2.30 -13.82 -2.38
C ILE A 35 3.36 -13.28 -1.42
N THR A 36 4.58 -13.05 -1.88
CA THR A 36 5.66 -12.53 -1.02
C THR A 36 5.34 -11.13 -0.52
N LEU A 37 4.89 -10.23 -1.40
CA LEU A 37 4.52 -8.87 -1.05
C LEU A 37 3.29 -8.84 -0.13
N GLU A 38 2.26 -9.61 -0.46
CA GLU A 38 1.05 -9.77 0.34
C GLU A 38 1.38 -10.27 1.75
N THR A 39 2.17 -11.35 1.85
CA THR A 39 2.60 -11.91 3.13
C THR A 39 3.42 -10.91 3.93
N LEU A 40 4.33 -10.17 3.29
CA LEU A 40 5.15 -9.16 3.94
C LEU A 40 4.29 -8.02 4.49
N ILE A 41 3.34 -7.53 3.71
CA ILE A 41 2.43 -6.45 4.11
C ILE A 41 1.57 -6.91 5.28
N PHE A 42 0.90 -8.07 5.18
CA PHE A 42 0.06 -8.58 6.27
C PHE A 42 0.87 -8.90 7.52
N ALA A 43 2.07 -9.50 7.39
CA ALA A 43 2.93 -9.75 8.54
C ALA A 43 3.35 -8.45 9.26
N MET A 44 3.61 -7.37 8.52
CA MET A 44 3.89 -6.07 9.10
C MET A 44 2.67 -5.45 9.77
N VAL A 45 1.49 -5.55 9.13
CA VAL A 45 0.22 -5.09 9.70
C VAL A 45 -0.07 -5.82 11.00
N ASP A 46 -0.04 -7.15 10.99
CA ASP A 46 -0.28 -7.99 12.16
C ASP A 46 0.72 -7.69 13.28
N GLY A 47 2.00 -7.45 12.93
CA GLY A 47 3.03 -7.06 13.89
C GLY A 47 2.76 -5.72 14.56
N LEU A 48 2.21 -4.75 13.83
CA LEU A 48 1.83 -3.43 14.36
C LEU A 48 0.50 -3.48 15.12
N GLU A 49 -0.48 -4.26 14.65
CA GLU A 49 -1.78 -4.45 15.29
C GLU A 49 -1.69 -5.24 16.60
N TRP A 50 -0.71 -6.14 16.72
CA TRP A 50 -0.42 -6.83 17.97
C TRP A 50 0.01 -5.86 19.08
N MET A 51 0.57 -4.71 18.71
CA MET A 51 0.90 -3.65 19.66
C MET A 51 -0.36 -2.85 20.02
N ASN A 52 -0.48 -2.49 21.31
CA ASN A 52 -1.63 -1.70 21.78
C ASN A 52 -1.79 -0.41 20.95
N PRO A 53 -2.99 -0.10 20.41
CA PRO A 53 -3.22 1.09 19.59
C PRO A 53 -2.68 2.39 20.20
N PHE A 54 -2.82 2.55 21.52
CA PHE A 54 -2.32 3.73 22.22
C PHE A 54 -0.79 3.85 22.21
N ALA A 55 -0.06 2.73 22.18
CA ALA A 55 1.40 2.72 22.10
C ALA A 55 1.88 3.20 20.72
N VAL A 56 1.21 2.77 19.64
CA VAL A 56 1.51 3.25 18.27
C VAL A 56 1.26 4.74 18.16
N VAL A 57 0.10 5.23 18.64
CA VAL A 57 -0.21 6.66 18.65
C VAL A 57 0.81 7.45 19.46
N ALA A 58 1.21 6.97 20.64
CA ALA A 58 2.22 7.62 21.46
C ALA A 58 3.59 7.71 20.74
N LEU A 59 3.99 6.66 20.03
CA LEU A 59 5.22 6.66 19.23
C LEU A 59 5.17 7.69 18.11
N VAL A 60 4.05 7.76 17.37
CA VAL A 60 3.86 8.76 16.31
C VAL A 60 3.87 10.17 16.87
N LEU A 61 3.21 10.41 18.01
CA LEU A 61 3.22 11.72 18.67
C LEU A 61 4.61 12.12 19.15
N ALA A 62 5.40 11.18 19.68
CA ALA A 62 6.78 11.42 20.05
C ALA A 62 7.64 11.79 18.83
N PHE A 63 7.43 11.11 17.70
CA PHE A 63 8.12 11.40 16.44
C PHE A 63 7.76 12.77 15.87
N VAL A 64 6.47 13.12 15.85
CA VAL A 64 5.98 14.44 15.43
C VAL A 64 6.54 15.55 16.32
N TRP A 65 6.57 15.33 17.64
CA TRP A 65 7.13 16.29 18.57
C TRP A 65 8.64 16.49 18.35
N TRP A 66 9.37 15.41 18.06
CA TRP A 66 10.80 15.48 17.75
C TRP A 66 11.09 16.28 16.47
N LEU A 67 10.29 16.09 15.42
CA LEU A 67 10.50 16.73 14.11
C LEU A 67 10.04 18.20 14.08
N HIS A 68 8.85 18.48 14.61
CA HIS A 68 8.23 19.81 14.49
C HIS A 68 8.38 20.70 15.73
N ARG A 69 8.70 20.14 16.92
CA ARG A 69 8.75 20.85 18.23
C ARG A 69 7.60 21.82 18.51
N SER A 70 6.46 21.69 17.82
CA SER A 70 5.32 22.59 17.91
C SER A 70 4.14 21.89 18.58
N VAL A 71 3.64 22.50 19.65
CA VAL A 71 2.54 21.93 20.46
C VAL A 71 1.23 21.92 19.68
N GLY A 72 1.00 22.90 18.81
CA GLY A 72 -0.21 22.97 17.98
C GLY A 72 -0.34 21.80 17.00
N MET A 73 0.76 21.40 16.34
CA MET A 73 0.75 20.25 15.44
C MET A 73 0.59 18.94 16.21
N MET A 74 1.22 18.81 17.38
CA MET A 74 1.06 17.64 18.25
C MET A 74 -0.40 17.42 18.67
N LEU A 75 -1.08 18.48 19.11
CA LEU A 75 -2.50 18.40 19.48
C LEU A 75 -3.41 18.05 18.30
N PHE A 76 -3.13 18.63 17.12
CA PHE A 76 -3.88 18.32 15.91
C PHE A 76 -3.74 16.84 15.52
N VAL A 77 -2.52 16.30 15.51
CA VAL A 77 -2.27 14.89 15.22
C VAL A 77 -2.92 13.98 16.26
N ALA A 78 -2.80 14.31 17.56
CA ALA A 78 -3.42 13.54 18.62
C ALA A 78 -4.95 13.48 18.46
N ALA A 79 -5.59 14.63 18.19
CA ALA A 79 -7.03 14.69 17.95
C ALA A 79 -7.45 13.90 16.71
N ALA A 80 -6.68 13.95 15.62
CA ALA A 80 -6.94 13.17 14.41
C ALA A 80 -6.88 11.66 14.66
N PHE A 81 -5.83 11.17 15.34
CA PHE A 81 -5.73 9.75 15.69
C PHE A 81 -6.84 9.30 16.64
N LEU A 82 -7.21 10.14 17.61
CA LEU A 82 -8.31 9.84 18.54
C LEU A 82 -9.66 9.75 17.79
N LEU A 83 -9.87 10.62 16.79
CA LEU A 83 -11.03 10.56 15.90
C LEU A 83 -11.05 9.28 15.06
N ILE A 84 -9.91 8.90 14.46
CA ILE A 84 -9.77 7.65 13.70
C ILE A 84 -10.13 6.44 14.56
N MET A 85 -9.60 6.38 15.79
CA MET A 85 -9.93 5.32 16.75
C MET A 85 -11.41 5.30 17.10
N ASN A 86 -12.02 6.48 17.32
CA ASN A 86 -13.44 6.59 17.64
C ASN A 86 -14.36 6.15 16.48
N LEU A 87 -13.90 6.28 15.23
CA LEU A 87 -14.63 5.79 14.05
C LEU A 87 -14.40 4.30 13.75
N GLY A 88 -13.49 3.64 14.46
CA GLY A 88 -13.16 2.23 14.23
C GLY A 88 -12.26 1.97 13.00
N TYR A 89 -11.69 3.02 12.38
CA TYR A 89 -10.80 2.89 11.21
C TYR A 89 -9.32 2.67 11.57
N TRP A 90 -9.05 2.13 12.76
CA TRP A 90 -7.69 1.93 13.23
C TRP A 90 -6.90 0.97 12.33
N GLN A 91 -7.49 -0.19 12.05
CA GLN A 91 -6.91 -1.24 11.20
C GLN A 91 -6.59 -0.71 9.79
N GLU A 92 -7.56 -0.08 9.13
CA GLU A 92 -7.37 0.53 7.80
C GLU A 92 -6.25 1.60 7.78
N THR A 93 -6.12 2.37 8.86
CA THR A 93 -5.07 3.38 8.99
C THR A 93 -3.69 2.76 9.12
N ILE A 94 -3.55 1.66 9.87
CA ILE A 94 -2.29 0.93 9.99
C ILE A 94 -1.92 0.26 8.67
N GLN A 95 -2.89 -0.37 7.99
CA GLN A 95 -2.67 -0.98 6.67
C GLN A 95 -2.13 0.01 5.66
N THR A 96 -2.76 1.18 5.54
CA THR A 96 -2.30 2.23 4.61
C THR A 96 -0.92 2.77 4.98
N LEU A 97 -0.61 2.93 6.28
CA LEU A 97 0.72 3.35 6.74
C LEU A 97 1.79 2.31 6.39
N VAL A 98 1.54 1.03 6.67
CA VAL A 98 2.45 -0.08 6.34
C VAL A 98 2.67 -0.16 4.83
N LEU A 99 1.61 -0.03 4.03
CA LEU A 99 1.69 -0.04 2.57
C LEU A 99 2.59 1.08 2.05
N VAL A 100 2.40 2.31 2.51
CA VAL A 100 3.23 3.45 2.08
C VAL A 100 4.69 3.26 2.50
N VAL A 101 4.94 2.87 3.74
CA VAL A 101 6.30 2.62 4.25
C VAL A 101 6.99 1.50 3.46
N THR A 102 6.30 0.39 3.22
CA THR A 102 6.80 -0.73 2.43
C THR A 102 7.09 -0.31 0.99
N ALA A 103 6.16 0.40 0.34
CA ALA A 103 6.34 0.90 -1.02
C ALA A 103 7.55 1.85 -1.11
N THR A 104 7.73 2.76 -0.14
CA THR A 104 8.88 3.66 -0.12
C THR A 104 10.20 2.93 0.08
N MET A 105 10.23 1.84 0.86
CA MET A 105 11.44 1.02 1.03
C MET A 105 11.80 0.22 -0.21
N ILE A 106 10.81 -0.33 -0.92
CA ILE A 106 11.03 -1.12 -2.15
C ILE A 106 11.39 -0.22 -3.34
N SER A 107 10.86 1.01 -3.38
CA SER A 107 11.06 1.95 -4.50
C SER A 107 12.45 2.59 -4.53
N VAL A 108 13.29 2.39 -3.50
CA VAL A 108 14.65 2.97 -3.39
C VAL A 108 15.69 2.06 -4.02
#